data_AF-A0A2N6EB71-F1
#
_entry.id   AF-A0A2N6EB71-F1
#
_cell.length_a   1.000
_cell.length_b   1.000
_cell.length_c   1.000
_cell.angle_alpha   90.00
_cell.angle_beta   90.00
_cell.angle_gamma   90.00
#
_symmetry.space_group_name_H-M   'P 1'
#
loop_
_entity.id
_entity.type
_entity.pdbx_description
1 polymer ?
#
loop_
_entity_poly.entity_id
_entity_poly.type
_entity_poly.pdbx_seq_one_letter_code
_entity_poly.pdbx_strand_id
1 'polypeptide(L)'
;MILGTLCSGCSDGNSSAPLVSQAHPDGWLAAHPAAAFQDPGSCALCHKTDGPDTGGEFDNPSCFSANYTREDGTTVGCHPDGPGQGGVPHPVGDAWLLPSGHVEAARTNSDPCLGCHVELGIEPACADCHTAGDPLVVGDCASCHNAPPDSLAPAGDVGPNREGAHAGHDALVGVTGVCDTCHQGAGTGSVDHYDEFEPADVAFPATYDANAGPATYSAGSGSCAGLSCHGGQATPAWLDGALEVDAECEACHAFGDAEPNSFESGEHDFHVPFVVCATCHDPARLAEPTPPVPNHFSGLDTPAFEQDPADTININMNYNGESCFIPSPAPPGLTVCHPGQTRDWD
;
A
#
# COMPACT_ATOMS: atom_id res chain seq x y z
N MET A 1 -29.58 -34.11 -61.74
CA MET A 1 -29.24 -33.03 -60.78
C MET A 1 -29.16 -33.71 -59.42
N ILE A 2 -27.98 -34.24 -59.07
CA ILE A 2 -27.72 -34.89 -57.78
C ILE A 2 -27.15 -33.78 -56.89
N LEU A 3 -27.89 -33.42 -55.86
CA LEU A 3 -27.49 -32.44 -54.86
C LEU A 3 -26.45 -33.14 -53.96
N GLY A 4 -25.18 -32.79 -54.12
CA GLY A 4 -24.09 -33.31 -53.31
C GLY A 4 -24.18 -32.71 -51.91
N THR A 5 -24.36 -33.57 -50.92
CA THR A 5 -24.16 -33.25 -49.50
C THR A 5 -22.70 -32.88 -49.31
N LEU A 6 -22.43 -31.61 -48.98
CA LEU A 6 -21.13 -31.21 -48.47
C LEU A 6 -20.95 -31.84 -47.08
N CYS A 7 -20.20 -32.94 -47.02
CA CYS A 7 -19.54 -33.35 -45.78
C CYS A 7 -18.41 -32.35 -45.54
N SER A 8 -18.68 -31.28 -44.81
CA SER A 8 -17.65 -30.40 -44.27
C SER A 8 -16.93 -31.16 -43.15
N GLY A 9 -15.94 -31.97 -43.51
CA GLY A 9 -14.95 -32.44 -42.56
C GLY A 9 -14.04 -31.27 -42.20
N CYS A 10 -14.16 -30.76 -40.99
CA CYS A 10 -13.26 -29.75 -40.44
C CYS A 10 -11.91 -30.39 -40.09
N SER A 11 -11.05 -30.54 -41.09
CA SER A 11 -9.60 -30.40 -40.90
C SER A 11 -9.35 -28.89 -41.07
N ASP A 12 -8.75 -28.15 -40.12
CA ASP A 12 -7.33 -27.79 -40.19
C ASP A 12 -6.80 -27.09 -38.88
N GLY A 13 -7.36 -27.38 -37.69
CA GLY A 13 -6.84 -26.85 -36.40
C GLY A 13 -6.01 -27.85 -35.57
N ASN A 14 -6.17 -29.15 -35.86
CA ASN A 14 -5.51 -30.27 -35.21
C ASN A 14 -5.57 -31.42 -36.23
N SER A 15 -4.47 -31.73 -36.91
CA SER A 15 -4.40 -32.79 -37.94
C SER A 15 -4.55 -34.22 -37.38
N SER A 16 -4.98 -34.37 -36.14
CA SER A 16 -5.32 -35.62 -35.45
C SER A 16 -6.70 -35.56 -34.75
N ALA A 17 -7.50 -34.52 -35.02
CA ALA A 17 -8.85 -34.44 -34.50
C ALA A 17 -9.69 -35.58 -35.11
N PRO A 18 -10.39 -36.37 -34.29
CA PRO A 18 -11.29 -37.39 -34.80
C PRO A 18 -12.42 -36.75 -35.60
N LEU A 19 -13.03 -37.52 -36.50
CA LEU A 19 -14.27 -37.08 -37.15
C LEU A 19 -15.35 -36.80 -36.10
N VAL A 20 -16.38 -36.01 -36.46
CA VAL A 20 -17.43 -35.56 -35.53
C VAL A 20 -18.21 -36.72 -34.85
N SER A 21 -18.04 -37.96 -35.33
CA SER A 21 -18.61 -39.19 -34.77
C SER A 21 -17.58 -40.16 -34.17
N GLN A 22 -16.33 -39.73 -33.98
CA GLN A 22 -15.24 -40.56 -33.50
C GLN A 22 -14.70 -40.04 -32.18
N ALA A 23 -14.39 -40.96 -31.26
CA ALA A 23 -13.66 -40.63 -30.05
C ALA A 23 -12.21 -40.25 -30.38
N HIS A 24 -11.60 -39.46 -29.51
CA HIS A 24 -10.17 -39.17 -29.60
C HIS A 24 -9.34 -40.47 -29.42
N PRO A 25 -8.16 -40.57 -30.05
CA PRO A 25 -7.30 -41.75 -29.91
C PRO A 25 -6.95 -42.07 -28.45
N ASP A 26 -6.61 -43.33 -28.18
CA ASP A 26 -6.12 -43.74 -26.87
C ASP A 26 -4.90 -42.92 -26.43
N GLY A 27 -4.87 -42.53 -25.16
CA GLY A 27 -3.82 -41.68 -24.60
C GLY A 27 -3.98 -40.18 -24.88
N TRP A 28 -5.02 -39.74 -25.62
CA TRP A 28 -5.22 -38.33 -25.92
C TRP A 28 -5.30 -37.41 -24.69
N LEU A 29 -5.77 -37.90 -23.53
CA LEU A 29 -5.81 -37.09 -22.30
C LEU A 29 -4.44 -36.53 -21.88
N ALA A 30 -3.35 -37.19 -22.27
CA ALA A 30 -2.00 -36.65 -22.03
C ALA A 30 -1.67 -35.45 -22.93
N ALA A 31 -2.28 -35.39 -24.12
CA ALA A 31 -2.14 -34.29 -25.08
C ALA A 31 -3.24 -33.21 -24.93
N HIS A 32 -4.34 -33.51 -24.20
CA HIS A 32 -5.45 -32.60 -23.93
C HIS A 32 -4.99 -31.19 -23.54
N PRO A 33 -4.11 -31.00 -22.52
CA PRO A 33 -3.82 -29.67 -22.01
C PRO A 33 -3.15 -28.78 -23.06
N ALA A 34 -2.17 -29.32 -23.80
CA ALA A 34 -1.46 -28.59 -24.83
C ALA A 34 -2.38 -28.24 -26.03
N ALA A 35 -3.26 -29.17 -26.43
CA ALA A 35 -4.19 -28.94 -27.54
C ALA A 35 -5.28 -27.92 -27.18
N ALA A 36 -5.87 -28.04 -25.99
CA ALA A 36 -6.87 -27.09 -25.49
C ALA A 36 -6.29 -25.69 -25.26
N PHE A 37 -5.01 -25.58 -24.91
CA PHE A 37 -4.31 -24.31 -24.79
C PHE A 37 -4.05 -23.63 -26.14
N GLN A 38 -3.62 -24.38 -27.15
CA GLN A 38 -3.28 -23.81 -28.46
C GLN A 38 -4.50 -23.29 -29.23
N ASP A 39 -5.63 -24.01 -29.17
CA ASP A 39 -6.83 -23.64 -29.90
C ASP A 39 -8.10 -24.16 -29.20
N PRO A 40 -8.52 -23.53 -28.08
CA PRO A 40 -9.75 -23.91 -27.38
C PRO A 40 -11.00 -23.70 -28.25
N GLY A 41 -10.94 -22.79 -29.23
CA GLY A 41 -12.02 -22.54 -30.18
C GLY A 41 -12.30 -23.74 -31.07
N SER A 42 -11.27 -24.50 -31.48
CA SER A 42 -11.45 -25.74 -32.24
C SER A 42 -12.22 -26.81 -31.45
N CYS A 43 -12.03 -26.85 -30.13
CA CYS A 43 -12.70 -27.80 -29.24
C CYS A 43 -14.19 -27.46 -29.07
N ALA A 44 -14.52 -26.17 -29.06
CA ALA A 44 -15.90 -25.66 -28.93
C ALA A 44 -16.82 -26.05 -30.10
N LEU A 45 -16.25 -26.54 -31.21
CA LEU A 45 -17.02 -27.07 -32.35
C LEU A 45 -17.73 -28.38 -32.01
N CYS A 46 -17.13 -29.20 -31.15
CA CYS A 46 -17.65 -30.52 -30.80
C CYS A 46 -18.04 -30.62 -29.32
N HIS A 47 -17.43 -29.82 -28.44
CA HIS A 47 -17.62 -29.84 -27.00
C HIS A 47 -18.30 -28.57 -26.49
N LYS A 48 -19.14 -28.69 -25.45
CA LYS A 48 -19.70 -27.53 -24.75
C LYS A 48 -18.64 -26.84 -23.90
N THR A 49 -18.49 -25.54 -24.09
CA THR A 49 -17.54 -24.69 -23.37
C THR A 49 -18.22 -23.60 -22.53
N ASP A 50 -19.53 -23.69 -22.31
CA ASP A 50 -20.32 -22.65 -21.64
C ASP A 50 -21.26 -23.16 -20.52
N GLY A 51 -21.18 -24.43 -20.11
CA GLY A 51 -21.94 -24.95 -18.96
C GLY A 51 -21.92 -26.47 -18.77
N PRO A 52 -22.39 -26.99 -17.62
CA PRO A 52 -22.17 -28.37 -17.16
C PRO A 52 -22.96 -29.46 -17.92
N ASP A 53 -24.06 -29.11 -18.58
CA ASP A 53 -24.86 -30.09 -19.32
C ASP A 53 -24.08 -30.69 -20.50
N THR A 54 -24.41 -31.93 -20.89
CA THR A 54 -23.96 -32.48 -22.18
C THR A 54 -24.44 -31.57 -23.32
N GLY A 55 -23.54 -31.19 -24.22
CA GLY A 55 -23.87 -30.30 -25.34
C GLY A 55 -22.69 -30.11 -26.29
N GLY A 56 -23.02 -29.78 -27.54
CA GLY A 56 -22.16 -30.00 -28.70
C GLY A 56 -22.83 -31.00 -29.65
N GLU A 57 -22.40 -31.04 -30.91
CA GLU A 57 -22.88 -32.04 -31.85
C GLU A 57 -22.61 -33.46 -31.26
N PHE A 58 -23.61 -34.36 -31.22
CA PHE A 58 -23.49 -35.77 -30.80
C PHE A 58 -23.31 -36.09 -29.28
N ASP A 59 -23.84 -35.30 -28.35
CA ASP A 59 -23.79 -35.58 -26.90
C ASP A 59 -22.36 -35.73 -26.31
N ASN A 60 -21.40 -35.02 -26.91
CA ASN A 60 -20.02 -34.98 -26.44
C ASN A 60 -19.89 -34.39 -25.02
N PRO A 61 -18.83 -34.75 -24.26
CA PRO A 61 -18.62 -34.24 -22.91
C PRO A 61 -18.50 -32.72 -22.89
N SER A 62 -19.06 -32.10 -21.85
CA SER A 62 -18.84 -30.70 -21.55
C SER A 62 -17.51 -30.50 -20.83
N CYS A 63 -16.83 -29.41 -21.11
CA CYS A 63 -15.65 -28.98 -20.37
C CYS A 63 -15.95 -28.69 -18.89
N PHE A 64 -17.21 -28.53 -18.50
CA PHE A 64 -17.71 -28.29 -17.13
C PHE A 64 -18.25 -29.55 -16.44
N SER A 65 -18.13 -30.71 -17.08
CA SER A 65 -18.47 -31.98 -16.43
C SER A 65 -17.41 -32.32 -15.38
N ALA A 66 -17.81 -32.81 -14.21
CA ALA A 66 -16.84 -33.33 -13.23
C ALA A 66 -16.16 -34.60 -13.72
N ASN A 67 -16.89 -35.43 -14.47
CA ASN A 67 -16.45 -36.71 -15.00
C ASN A 67 -17.15 -37.00 -16.34
N TYR A 68 -16.52 -37.82 -17.16
CA TYR A 68 -17.13 -38.41 -18.36
C TYR A 68 -16.89 -39.92 -18.40
N THR A 69 -17.95 -40.70 -18.66
CA THR A 69 -17.85 -42.15 -18.82
C THR A 69 -17.90 -42.51 -20.30
N ARG A 70 -16.81 -43.12 -20.77
CA ARG A 70 -16.67 -43.60 -22.16
C ARG A 70 -17.56 -44.81 -22.42
N GLU A 71 -17.75 -45.14 -23.70
CA GLU A 71 -18.53 -46.31 -24.14
C GLU A 71 -17.93 -47.64 -23.64
N ASP A 72 -16.62 -47.68 -23.37
CA ASP A 72 -15.93 -48.84 -22.77
C ASP A 72 -16.15 -48.99 -21.26
N GLY A 73 -16.91 -48.08 -20.63
CA GLY A 73 -17.19 -48.06 -19.20
C GLY A 73 -16.14 -47.36 -18.34
N THR A 74 -15.08 -46.80 -18.93
CA THR A 74 -14.04 -46.07 -18.21
C THR A 74 -14.49 -44.65 -17.92
N THR A 75 -14.45 -44.25 -16.65
CA THR A 75 -14.71 -42.87 -16.22
C THR A 75 -13.40 -42.09 -16.12
N VAL A 76 -13.36 -40.93 -16.76
CA VAL A 76 -12.24 -39.98 -16.70
C VAL A 76 -12.69 -38.71 -15.98
N GLY A 77 -11.81 -38.15 -15.14
CA GLY A 77 -12.05 -36.88 -14.47
C GLY A 77 -11.91 -35.71 -15.46
N CYS A 78 -12.81 -34.74 -15.33
CA CYS A 78 -12.83 -33.50 -16.11
C CYS A 78 -12.79 -32.29 -15.14
N HIS A 79 -13.12 -31.08 -15.60
CA HIS A 79 -13.04 -29.86 -14.78
C HIS A 79 -14.45 -29.33 -14.46
N PRO A 80 -15.00 -29.55 -13.24
CA PRO A 80 -16.37 -29.14 -12.91
C PRO A 80 -16.61 -27.63 -12.99
N ASP A 81 -15.55 -26.84 -12.84
CA ASP A 81 -15.59 -25.37 -12.96
C ASP A 81 -15.36 -24.87 -14.39
N GLY A 82 -15.24 -25.80 -15.34
CA GLY A 82 -14.99 -25.52 -16.76
C GLY A 82 -13.52 -25.28 -17.10
N PRO A 83 -13.24 -24.97 -18.38
CA PRO A 83 -12.01 -24.28 -18.74
C PRO A 83 -12.19 -22.87 -18.18
N GLY A 84 -11.41 -22.49 -17.16
CA GLY A 84 -11.65 -21.27 -16.36
C GLY A 84 -11.90 -20.00 -17.19
N GLN A 85 -12.40 -18.93 -16.54
CA GLN A 85 -13.00 -17.77 -17.24
C GLN A 85 -12.26 -17.35 -18.52
N GLY A 86 -12.91 -17.47 -19.68
CA GLY A 86 -12.34 -17.09 -20.98
C GLY A 86 -11.27 -18.04 -21.55
N GLY A 87 -11.12 -19.25 -21.01
CA GLY A 87 -10.05 -20.19 -21.39
C GLY A 87 -8.80 -20.11 -20.51
N VAL A 88 -8.82 -19.31 -19.44
CA VAL A 88 -7.70 -19.14 -18.51
C VAL A 88 -7.87 -20.07 -17.30
N PRO A 89 -6.88 -20.91 -16.95
CA PRO A 89 -7.05 -21.96 -15.93
C PRO A 89 -7.02 -21.46 -14.48
N HIS A 90 -6.87 -20.16 -14.24
CA HIS A 90 -6.76 -19.54 -12.92
C HIS A 90 -7.48 -18.17 -12.90
N PRO A 91 -7.80 -17.60 -11.72
CA PRO A 91 -8.35 -16.24 -11.62
C PRO A 91 -7.45 -15.18 -12.29
N VAL A 92 -8.06 -14.06 -12.71
CA VAL A 92 -7.41 -12.93 -13.38
C VAL A 92 -8.00 -11.59 -12.89
N GLY A 93 -7.35 -10.47 -13.23
CA GLY A 93 -7.77 -9.10 -12.88
C GLY A 93 -7.16 -8.58 -11.56
N ASP A 94 -7.47 -7.34 -11.19
CA ASP A 94 -6.79 -6.61 -10.10
C ASP A 94 -6.88 -7.34 -8.75
N ALA A 95 -8.03 -7.94 -8.44
CA ALA A 95 -8.20 -8.74 -7.22
C ALA A 95 -7.31 -9.99 -7.18
N TRP A 96 -6.89 -10.50 -8.35
CA TRP A 96 -5.90 -11.58 -8.43
C TRP A 96 -4.50 -11.06 -8.11
N LEU A 97 -4.16 -9.79 -8.35
CA LEU A 97 -2.82 -9.25 -8.04
C LEU A 97 -2.57 -9.08 -6.54
N LEU A 98 -3.64 -9.06 -5.72
CA LEU A 98 -3.55 -8.97 -4.26
C LEU A 98 -2.66 -10.07 -3.65
N PRO A 99 -2.09 -9.85 -2.45
CA PRO A 99 -1.21 -10.83 -1.81
C PRO A 99 -1.91 -12.19 -1.60
N SER A 100 -3.22 -12.17 -1.37
CA SER A 100 -4.04 -13.37 -1.20
C SER A 100 -4.27 -14.18 -2.49
N GLY A 101 -3.94 -13.64 -3.66
CA GLY A 101 -4.13 -14.25 -4.97
C GLY A 101 -2.81 -14.68 -5.59
N HIS A 102 -2.32 -13.88 -6.54
CA HIS A 102 -1.16 -14.12 -7.38
C HIS A 102 0.09 -14.39 -6.55
N VAL A 103 0.35 -13.55 -5.54
CA VAL A 103 1.54 -13.69 -4.68
C VAL A 103 1.48 -15.01 -3.90
N GLU A 104 0.40 -15.31 -3.18
CA GLU A 104 0.26 -16.56 -2.43
C GLU A 104 0.33 -17.80 -3.34
N ALA A 105 -0.29 -17.74 -4.52
CA ALA A 105 -0.23 -18.82 -5.50
C ALA A 105 1.20 -19.05 -6.01
N ALA A 106 1.90 -17.98 -6.39
CA ALA A 106 3.29 -18.04 -6.86
C ALA A 106 4.26 -18.52 -5.76
N ARG A 107 4.07 -18.05 -4.51
CA ARG A 107 4.84 -18.50 -3.32
C ARG A 107 4.62 -19.97 -3.00
N THR A 108 3.40 -20.47 -3.20
CA THR A 108 3.06 -21.87 -2.94
C THR A 108 3.67 -22.80 -3.98
N ASN A 109 3.49 -22.49 -5.28
CA ASN A 109 4.10 -23.24 -6.37
C ASN A 109 4.01 -22.46 -7.70
N SER A 110 5.13 -22.00 -8.22
CA SER A 110 5.22 -21.26 -9.49
C SER A 110 5.36 -22.14 -10.75
N ASP A 111 5.68 -23.43 -10.59
CA ASP A 111 5.86 -24.37 -11.73
C ASP A 111 4.65 -24.41 -12.70
N PRO A 112 3.38 -24.43 -12.22
CA PRO A 112 2.22 -24.44 -13.11
C PRO A 112 2.08 -23.16 -13.93
N CYS A 113 2.53 -22.03 -13.39
CA CYS A 113 2.46 -20.73 -14.05
C CYS A 113 3.47 -20.65 -15.20
N LEU A 114 4.71 -21.05 -14.92
CA LEU A 114 5.82 -21.02 -15.89
C LEU A 114 5.66 -22.01 -17.05
N GLY A 115 4.71 -22.94 -16.97
CA GLY A 115 4.33 -23.77 -18.11
C GLY A 115 3.61 -22.99 -19.23
N CYS A 116 2.97 -21.86 -18.89
CA CYS A 116 2.20 -21.04 -19.83
C CYS A 116 2.73 -19.60 -19.96
N HIS A 117 3.26 -19.02 -18.88
CA HIS A 117 3.70 -17.61 -18.80
C HIS A 117 5.21 -17.45 -19.02
N VAL A 118 5.66 -17.48 -20.28
CA VAL A 118 7.11 -17.51 -20.60
C VAL A 118 7.66 -16.41 -21.52
N GLU A 119 6.87 -15.74 -22.37
CA GLU A 119 7.36 -14.56 -23.16
C GLU A 119 6.31 -13.93 -24.11
N LEU A 120 5.24 -14.63 -24.51
CA LEU A 120 4.31 -14.16 -25.57
C LEU A 120 2.83 -14.10 -25.16
N GLY A 121 2.51 -14.22 -23.87
CA GLY A 121 1.13 -14.24 -23.37
C GLY A 121 0.96 -13.76 -21.93
N ILE A 122 1.92 -12.99 -21.43
CA ILE A 122 1.95 -12.51 -20.05
C ILE A 122 1.43 -11.07 -20.06
N GLU A 123 0.15 -10.90 -19.78
CA GLU A 123 -0.45 -9.58 -19.55
C GLU A 123 -0.98 -9.56 -18.11
N PRO A 124 -0.44 -8.70 -17.22
CA PRO A 124 0.76 -7.86 -17.39
C PRO A 124 2.05 -8.69 -17.42
N ALA A 125 3.13 -8.18 -18.01
CA ALA A 125 4.39 -8.91 -18.07
C ALA A 125 5.02 -9.00 -16.68
N CYS A 126 5.70 -10.10 -16.36
CA CYS A 126 6.37 -10.26 -15.05
C CYS A 126 7.32 -9.09 -14.75
N ALA A 127 7.99 -8.56 -15.78
CA ALA A 127 8.93 -7.45 -15.65
C ALA A 127 8.27 -6.10 -15.31
N ASP A 128 6.97 -5.95 -15.53
CA ASP A 128 6.23 -4.73 -15.18
C ASP A 128 6.11 -4.60 -13.65
N CYS A 129 5.98 -5.72 -12.94
CA CYS A 129 5.91 -5.76 -11.47
C CYS A 129 7.20 -6.27 -10.81
N HIS A 130 8.13 -6.90 -11.53
CA HIS A 130 9.37 -7.46 -10.97
C HIS A 130 10.60 -6.78 -11.55
N THR A 131 10.73 -5.48 -11.24
CA THR A 131 11.78 -4.61 -11.79
C THR A 131 13.17 -4.88 -11.21
N ALA A 132 13.22 -5.33 -9.94
CA ALA A 132 14.46 -5.64 -9.21
C ALA A 132 15.15 -6.95 -9.63
N GLY A 133 14.46 -7.83 -10.37
CA GLY A 133 14.97 -9.16 -10.73
C GLY A 133 13.90 -10.24 -10.72
N ASP A 134 14.34 -11.49 -10.81
CA ASP A 134 13.45 -12.65 -10.84
C ASP A 134 12.58 -12.70 -9.56
N PRO A 135 11.23 -12.72 -9.68
CA PRO A 135 10.33 -12.79 -8.52
C PRO A 135 10.52 -14.02 -7.63
N LEU A 136 11.10 -15.08 -8.18
CA LEU A 136 11.43 -16.29 -7.42
C LEU A 136 12.70 -16.12 -6.57
N VAL A 137 13.44 -15.02 -6.77
CA VAL A 137 14.68 -14.68 -6.06
C VAL A 137 14.50 -13.42 -5.20
N VAL A 138 13.84 -12.37 -5.72
CA VAL A 138 13.49 -11.14 -5.01
C VAL A 138 11.98 -11.17 -4.75
N GLY A 139 11.59 -11.82 -3.65
CA GLY A 139 10.19 -12.09 -3.34
C GLY A 139 9.40 -10.88 -2.80
N ASP A 140 8.11 -10.88 -3.16
CA ASP A 140 7.05 -9.96 -2.73
C ASP A 140 7.32 -8.47 -3.08
N CYS A 141 7.25 -7.58 -2.09
CA CYS A 141 7.14 -6.14 -2.30
C CYS A 141 8.49 -5.48 -2.64
N ALA A 142 9.60 -6.05 -2.13
CA ALA A 142 10.96 -5.54 -2.33
C ALA A 142 11.41 -5.59 -3.80
N SER A 143 10.65 -6.27 -4.66
CA SER A 143 10.89 -6.28 -6.10
C SER A 143 10.59 -4.92 -6.77
N CYS A 144 9.80 -4.07 -6.10
CA CYS A 144 9.49 -2.71 -6.53
C CYS A 144 9.97 -1.66 -5.54
N HIS A 145 9.71 -1.86 -4.24
CA HIS A 145 10.04 -0.88 -3.20
C HIS A 145 10.22 -1.50 -1.82
N ASN A 146 10.95 -0.80 -0.95
CA ASN A 146 11.02 -1.13 0.47
C ASN A 146 9.75 -0.65 1.18
N ALA A 147 9.50 -1.14 2.39
CA ALA A 147 8.34 -0.77 3.20
C ALA A 147 8.81 -0.14 4.53
N PRO A 148 8.69 1.19 4.70
CA PRO A 148 8.23 2.17 3.71
C PRO A 148 9.23 2.39 2.54
N PRO A 149 8.81 3.03 1.44
CA PRO A 149 9.71 3.43 0.36
C PRO A 149 10.87 4.28 0.88
N ASP A 150 12.10 3.92 0.54
CA ASP A 150 13.30 4.46 1.21
C ASP A 150 14.47 4.80 0.28
N SER A 151 14.27 4.81 -1.04
CA SER A 151 15.32 4.96 -2.08
C SER A 151 16.41 3.87 -2.14
N LEU A 152 16.38 2.86 -1.26
CA LEU A 152 17.40 1.82 -1.14
C LEU A 152 16.98 0.45 -1.70
N ALA A 153 15.77 0.31 -2.23
CA ALA A 153 15.34 -0.90 -2.90
C ALA A 153 16.16 -1.16 -4.17
N PRO A 154 16.22 -2.40 -4.68
CA PRO A 154 16.99 -2.71 -5.88
C PRO A 154 16.52 -1.95 -7.13
N ALA A 155 15.25 -1.53 -7.17
CA ALA A 155 14.70 -0.67 -8.22
C ALA A 155 15.29 0.77 -8.22
N GLY A 156 15.95 1.18 -7.13
CA GLY A 156 16.56 2.49 -6.95
C GLY A 156 15.60 3.55 -6.41
N ASP A 157 15.96 4.84 -6.63
CA ASP A 157 15.20 6.01 -6.18
C ASP A 157 14.23 6.52 -7.26
N VAL A 158 13.32 5.63 -7.66
CA VAL A 158 12.25 5.93 -8.62
C VAL A 158 10.93 5.42 -8.05
N GLY A 159 9.81 5.98 -8.49
CA GLY A 159 8.50 5.44 -8.10
C GLY A 159 8.42 3.95 -8.44
N PRO A 160 7.93 3.09 -7.53
CA PRO A 160 7.31 3.42 -6.25
C PRO A 160 8.29 3.56 -5.04
N ASN A 161 9.58 3.25 -5.19
CA ASN A 161 10.57 3.31 -4.11
C ASN A 161 11.25 4.68 -3.92
N ARG A 162 10.47 5.74 -3.67
CA ARG A 162 11.01 7.07 -3.39
C ARG A 162 10.94 7.37 -1.89
N GLU A 163 12.07 7.71 -1.27
CA GLU A 163 12.16 7.96 0.19
C GLU A 163 11.15 9.00 0.67
N GLY A 164 11.08 10.16 0.00
CA GLY A 164 10.26 11.27 0.47
C GLY A 164 10.58 11.63 1.93
N ALA A 165 9.55 11.82 2.75
CA ALA A 165 9.68 12.07 4.19
C ALA A 165 9.30 10.85 5.06
N HIS A 166 9.32 9.63 4.52
CA HIS A 166 8.87 8.43 5.24
C HIS A 166 9.68 8.17 6.51
N ALA A 167 11.02 8.23 6.46
CA ALA A 167 11.85 7.93 7.62
C ALA A 167 11.51 8.76 8.87
N GLY A 168 11.17 10.05 8.69
CA GLY A 168 10.76 10.92 9.80
C GLY A 168 9.41 10.51 10.41
N HIS A 169 8.45 10.14 9.58
CA HIS A 169 7.10 9.75 10.04
C HIS A 169 7.06 8.32 10.59
N ASP A 170 7.79 7.39 9.99
CA ASP A 170 7.84 5.99 10.43
C ASP A 170 8.59 5.84 11.77
N ALA A 171 9.40 6.84 12.16
CA ALA A 171 10.01 6.90 13.48
C ALA A 171 9.02 7.26 14.61
N LEU A 172 7.83 7.78 14.28
CA LEU A 172 6.85 8.24 15.27
C LEU A 172 6.10 7.07 15.91
N VAL A 173 6.00 7.11 17.24
CA VAL A 173 5.23 6.12 18.01
C VAL A 173 3.77 6.16 17.56
N GLY A 174 3.23 5.01 17.18
CA GLY A 174 1.86 4.88 16.66
C GLY A 174 1.75 4.95 15.14
N VAL A 175 2.79 5.45 14.45
CA VAL A 175 2.88 5.47 12.97
C VAL A 175 3.80 4.39 12.44
N THR A 176 4.84 4.00 13.19
CA THR A 176 5.83 2.98 12.78
C THR A 176 5.17 1.70 12.23
N GLY A 177 5.36 1.45 10.93
CA GLY A 177 4.82 0.31 10.20
C GLY A 177 3.30 0.32 9.97
N VAL A 178 2.62 1.44 10.23
CA VAL A 178 1.15 1.59 10.11
C VAL A 178 0.82 2.53 8.94
N CYS A 179 1.00 2.03 7.71
CA CYS A 179 0.82 2.81 6.48
C CYS A 179 -0.59 3.42 6.32
N ASP A 180 -1.62 2.76 6.85
CA ASP A 180 -3.02 3.23 6.82
C ASP A 180 -3.23 4.59 7.52
N THR A 181 -2.23 5.05 8.29
CA THR A 181 -2.20 6.41 8.85
C THR A 181 -2.26 7.48 7.76
N CYS A 182 -1.57 7.26 6.64
CA CYS A 182 -1.47 8.19 5.52
C CYS A 182 -2.05 7.63 4.21
N HIS A 183 -2.22 6.31 4.11
CA HIS A 183 -2.67 5.59 2.92
C HIS A 183 -3.94 4.79 3.23
N GLN A 184 -4.92 5.41 3.91
CA GLN A 184 -6.15 4.74 4.32
C GLN A 184 -6.87 4.12 3.12
N GLY A 185 -7.01 2.79 3.14
CA GLY A 185 -7.67 2.04 2.06
C GLY A 185 -6.75 1.66 0.91
N ALA A 186 -5.51 2.15 0.89
CA ALA A 186 -4.48 1.88 -0.13
C ALA A 186 -3.32 1.00 0.39
N GLY A 187 -3.52 0.31 1.52
CA GLY A 187 -2.56 -0.66 2.05
C GLY A 187 -2.38 -1.87 1.14
N THR A 188 -1.33 -2.67 1.36
CA THR A 188 -0.89 -3.79 0.49
C THR A 188 -1.95 -4.86 0.19
N GLY A 189 -3.04 -4.90 0.96
CA GLY A 189 -4.18 -5.80 0.78
C GLY A 189 -5.32 -5.24 -0.08
N SER A 190 -5.23 -4.01 -0.57
CA SER A 190 -6.24 -3.40 -1.44
C SER A 190 -5.77 -3.32 -2.88
N VAL A 191 -6.73 -3.16 -3.80
CA VAL A 191 -6.45 -3.02 -5.24
C VAL A 191 -5.79 -1.68 -5.55
N ASP A 192 -6.06 -0.65 -4.74
CA ASP A 192 -5.51 0.70 -4.88
C ASP A 192 -3.98 0.70 -4.69
N HIS A 193 -3.41 -0.29 -3.98
CA HIS A 193 -1.97 -0.48 -3.86
C HIS A 193 -1.27 -0.89 -5.18
N TYR A 194 -2.02 -1.47 -6.12
CA TYR A 194 -1.50 -1.98 -7.38
C TYR A 194 -1.81 -1.05 -8.57
N ASP A 195 -2.25 0.17 -8.31
CA ASP A 195 -2.44 1.18 -9.35
C ASP A 195 -1.06 1.63 -9.90
N GLU A 196 -0.88 1.50 -11.22
CA GLU A 196 0.33 1.91 -11.93
C GLU A 196 0.21 3.31 -12.57
N PHE A 197 -0.98 3.91 -12.55
CA PHE A 197 -1.27 5.15 -13.26
C PHE A 197 -1.14 6.39 -12.39
N GLU A 198 -1.42 6.27 -11.09
CA GLU A 198 -1.32 7.36 -10.13
C GLU A 198 -0.31 7.04 -9.01
N PRO A 199 0.30 8.05 -8.36
CA PRO A 199 1.07 7.84 -7.14
C PRO A 199 0.21 7.15 -6.07
N ALA A 200 0.85 6.44 -5.14
CA ALA A 200 0.16 5.82 -4.01
C ALA A 200 -0.81 6.79 -3.34
N ASP A 201 -2.07 6.39 -3.23
CA ASP A 201 -3.14 7.24 -2.72
C ASP A 201 -2.85 7.71 -1.30
N VAL A 202 -2.75 9.02 -1.13
CA VAL A 202 -2.63 9.64 0.20
C VAL A 202 -4.04 9.99 0.68
N ALA A 203 -4.50 9.22 1.66
CA ALA A 203 -5.81 9.35 2.29
C ALA A 203 -5.67 9.21 3.80
N PHE A 204 -6.20 10.19 4.53
CA PHE A 204 -6.07 10.23 5.99
C PHE A 204 -7.37 9.78 6.67
N PRO A 205 -7.28 8.99 7.75
CA PRO A 205 -8.42 8.79 8.64
C PRO A 205 -8.84 10.11 9.30
N ALA A 206 -10.16 10.32 9.45
CA ALA A 206 -10.72 11.51 10.12
C ALA A 206 -10.28 11.70 11.58
N THR A 207 -9.63 10.69 12.19
CA THR A 207 -9.03 10.84 13.53
C THR A 207 -7.84 11.79 13.54
N TYR A 208 -7.26 12.09 12.38
CA TYR A 208 -6.14 13.02 12.21
C TYR A 208 -6.57 14.36 11.60
N ASP A 209 -7.87 14.61 11.49
CA ASP A 209 -8.38 15.92 11.08
C ASP A 209 -8.01 16.96 12.15
N ALA A 210 -7.53 18.11 11.71
CA ALA A 210 -7.36 19.28 12.56
C ALA A 210 -8.73 19.88 12.93
N ASN A 211 -8.77 20.75 13.94
CA ASN A 211 -10.00 21.45 14.30
C ASN A 211 -10.50 22.37 13.18
N ALA A 212 -9.57 22.95 12.41
CA ALA A 212 -9.88 23.84 11.29
C ALA A 212 -10.54 23.11 10.10
N GLY A 213 -10.42 21.79 10.00
CA GLY A 213 -11.01 21.03 8.90
C GLY A 213 -10.30 19.71 8.58
N PRO A 214 -10.76 19.01 7.52
CA PRO A 214 -10.27 17.68 7.19
C PRO A 214 -8.82 17.68 6.72
N ALA A 215 -8.12 16.59 7.02
CA ALA A 215 -6.79 16.31 6.53
C ALA A 215 -6.79 16.14 5.00
N THR A 216 -5.83 16.78 4.33
CA THR A 216 -5.72 16.76 2.87
C THR A 216 -4.27 16.67 2.40
N TYR A 217 -4.08 16.05 1.23
CA TYR A 217 -2.84 16.07 0.48
C TYR A 217 -3.05 16.75 -0.88
N SER A 218 -2.16 17.67 -1.22
CA SER A 218 -2.18 18.38 -2.50
C SER A 218 -1.06 17.85 -3.39
N ALA A 219 -1.40 16.96 -4.33
CA ALA A 219 -0.42 16.35 -5.24
C ALA A 219 0.38 17.39 -6.06
N GLY A 220 -0.21 18.54 -6.38
CA GLY A 220 0.46 19.61 -7.14
C GLY A 220 1.60 20.30 -6.38
N SER A 221 1.50 20.37 -5.05
CA SER A 221 2.54 20.94 -4.18
C SER A 221 3.30 19.88 -3.37
N GLY A 222 2.83 18.63 -3.38
CA GLY A 222 3.33 17.56 -2.52
C GLY A 222 3.15 17.85 -1.03
N SER A 223 2.22 18.72 -0.64
CA SER A 223 2.07 19.20 0.73
C SER A 223 0.82 18.65 1.40
N CYS A 224 0.90 18.46 2.71
CA CYS A 224 -0.22 18.08 3.56
C CYS A 224 -0.80 19.34 4.23
N ALA A 225 -2.10 19.36 4.54
CA ALA A 225 -2.76 20.45 5.26
C ALA A 225 -4.00 19.97 6.02
N GLY A 226 -4.39 20.67 7.08
CA GLY A 226 -5.57 20.31 7.87
C GLY A 226 -5.38 19.05 8.73
N LEU A 227 -4.13 18.67 9.04
CA LEU A 227 -3.84 17.53 9.91
C LEU A 227 -3.53 17.99 11.33
N SER A 228 -4.04 17.27 12.33
CA SER A 228 -3.71 17.51 13.73
C SER A 228 -2.20 17.39 13.98
N CYS A 229 -1.52 16.42 13.36
CA CYS A 229 -0.07 16.21 13.44
C CYS A 229 0.80 17.44 13.12
N HIS A 230 0.28 18.36 12.31
CA HIS A 230 0.94 19.62 11.94
C HIS A 230 0.14 20.86 12.39
N GLY A 231 -0.72 20.70 13.41
CA GLY A 231 -1.57 21.77 13.95
C GLY A 231 -2.40 22.50 12.90
N GLY A 232 -2.94 21.75 11.94
CA GLY A 232 -3.74 22.27 10.83
C GLY A 232 -2.96 23.09 9.79
N GLN A 233 -1.66 23.31 9.98
CA GLN A 233 -0.83 24.09 9.07
C GLN A 233 -0.55 23.34 7.77
N ALA A 234 -0.22 24.10 6.73
CA ALA A 234 0.28 23.54 5.48
C ALA A 234 1.77 23.18 5.62
N THR A 235 2.12 21.94 5.31
CA THR A 235 3.51 21.47 5.39
C THR A 235 4.33 21.94 4.18
N PRO A 236 5.67 21.87 4.27
CA PRO A 236 6.53 21.81 3.09
C PRO A 236 6.19 20.62 2.19
N ALA A 237 6.80 20.59 1.00
CA ALA A 237 6.65 19.50 0.06
C ALA A 237 7.25 18.18 0.63
N TRP A 238 6.56 17.07 0.42
CA TRP A 238 6.90 15.74 0.95
C TRP A 238 8.24 15.19 0.43
N LEU A 239 8.61 15.54 -0.82
CA LEU A 239 9.77 14.93 -1.47
C LEU A 239 11.10 15.64 -1.16
N ASP A 240 11.07 16.96 -1.00
CA ASP A 240 12.27 17.79 -0.90
C ASP A 240 12.15 18.94 0.11
N GLY A 241 11.00 19.07 0.75
CA GLY A 241 10.80 19.96 1.90
C GLY A 241 11.25 19.31 3.20
N ALA A 242 11.56 20.14 4.18
CA ALA A 242 11.92 19.72 5.53
C ALA A 242 11.41 20.76 6.54
N LEU A 243 11.22 20.30 7.77
CA LEU A 243 10.99 21.15 8.93
C LEU A 243 12.01 20.82 10.00
N GLU A 244 12.63 21.84 10.58
CA GLU A 244 13.49 21.72 11.74
C GLU A 244 12.63 21.87 13.01
N VAL A 245 12.17 20.74 13.55
CA VAL A 245 11.17 20.68 14.64
C VAL A 245 11.54 21.55 15.85
N ASP A 246 12.82 21.61 16.21
CA ASP A 246 13.31 22.33 17.39
C ASP A 246 13.60 23.81 17.14
N ALA A 247 13.36 24.30 15.92
CA ALA A 247 13.61 25.68 15.51
C ALA A 247 12.39 26.37 14.89
N GLU A 248 11.54 25.62 14.17
CA GLU A 248 10.44 26.14 13.35
C GLU A 248 9.08 25.92 14.00
N CYS A 249 8.95 26.29 15.29
CA CYS A 249 7.77 25.99 16.10
C CYS A 249 6.44 26.47 15.47
N GLU A 250 6.45 27.64 14.83
CA GLU A 250 5.25 28.22 14.19
C GLU A 250 4.82 27.48 12.91
N ALA A 251 5.61 26.50 12.42
CA ALA A 251 5.21 25.63 11.32
C ALA A 251 4.14 24.62 11.74
N CYS A 252 3.99 24.35 13.04
CA CYS A 252 2.97 23.46 13.60
C CYS A 252 2.07 24.18 14.62
N HIS A 253 2.63 25.10 15.42
CA HIS A 253 1.89 25.77 16.48
C HIS A 253 1.43 27.16 16.03
N ALA A 254 0.12 27.41 16.09
CA ALA A 254 -0.44 28.74 15.86
C ALA A 254 -0.85 29.40 17.19
N PHE A 255 -0.71 30.72 17.28
CA PHE A 255 -1.31 31.47 18.40
C PHE A 255 -2.83 31.50 18.25
N GLY A 256 -3.55 31.32 19.35
CA GLY A 256 -5.01 31.29 19.41
C GLY A 256 -5.53 30.03 20.10
N ASP A 257 -6.83 29.76 19.95
CA ASP A 257 -7.51 28.57 20.49
C ASP A 257 -8.05 27.65 19.37
N ALA A 258 -7.62 27.92 18.12
CA ALA A 258 -8.13 27.24 16.95
C ALA A 258 -7.75 25.76 16.91
N GLU A 259 -6.56 25.40 17.39
CA GLU A 259 -6.01 24.03 17.34
C GLU A 259 -5.58 23.56 18.74
N PRO A 260 -5.59 22.25 19.03
CA PRO A 260 -5.23 21.74 20.36
C PRO A 260 -3.77 22.02 20.75
N ASN A 261 -2.86 22.06 19.77
CA ASN A 261 -1.45 22.38 19.95
C ASN A 261 -1.13 23.88 19.87
N SER A 262 -2.14 24.74 20.02
CA SER A 262 -1.94 26.19 19.99
C SER A 262 -1.28 26.71 21.28
N PHE A 263 -0.51 27.80 21.15
CA PHE A 263 0.27 28.35 22.27
C PHE A 263 -0.40 29.56 22.95
N GLU A 264 -1.73 29.64 23.03
CA GLU A 264 -2.42 30.76 23.71
C GLU A 264 -2.56 30.58 25.24
N SER A 265 -2.09 29.47 25.81
CA SER A 265 -2.24 29.17 27.24
C SER A 265 -1.09 29.69 28.12
N GLY A 266 -1.38 29.86 29.42
CA GLY A 266 -0.44 30.36 30.42
C GLY A 266 -0.02 31.81 30.11
N GLU A 267 1.29 32.05 30.10
CA GLU A 267 1.89 33.39 29.91
C GLU A 267 2.55 33.55 28.52
N HIS A 268 2.16 32.73 27.54
CA HIS A 268 2.74 32.78 26.20
C HIS A 268 2.41 34.09 25.47
N ASP A 269 1.21 34.65 25.67
CA ASP A 269 0.79 35.95 25.11
C ASP A 269 1.72 37.09 25.56
N PHE A 270 2.24 37.00 26.78
CA PHE A 270 3.21 37.94 27.33
C PHE A 270 4.63 37.67 26.84
N HIS A 271 5.09 36.42 26.79
CA HIS A 271 6.51 36.11 26.55
C HIS A 271 6.90 36.00 25.07
N VAL A 272 6.06 35.39 24.22
CA VAL A 272 6.39 35.16 22.80
C VAL A 272 6.73 36.46 22.04
N PRO A 273 6.15 37.63 22.34
CA PRO A 273 6.57 38.90 21.73
C PRO A 273 8.02 39.32 22.04
N PHE A 274 8.66 38.77 23.08
CA PHE A 274 9.98 39.22 23.57
C PHE A 274 11.05 38.14 23.54
N VAL A 275 10.67 36.86 23.58
CA VAL A 275 11.60 35.73 23.56
C VAL A 275 11.13 34.65 22.58
N VAL A 276 12.07 33.89 22.03
CA VAL A 276 11.78 32.75 21.17
C VAL A 276 11.50 31.49 21.99
N CYS A 277 10.77 30.52 21.43
CA CYS A 277 10.37 29.28 22.10
C CYS A 277 11.54 28.56 22.78
N ALA A 278 12.68 28.43 22.08
CA ALA A 278 13.92 27.82 22.58
C ALA A 278 14.59 28.55 23.76
N THR A 279 14.09 29.72 24.17
CA THR A 279 14.50 30.39 25.41
C THR A 279 13.93 29.66 26.62
N CYS A 280 12.68 29.20 26.51
CA CYS A 280 11.96 28.53 27.57
C CYS A 280 11.97 27.01 27.42
N HIS A 281 11.86 26.52 26.19
CA HIS A 281 11.87 25.09 25.87
C HIS A 281 13.29 24.63 25.52
N ASP A 282 13.64 23.41 25.93
CA ASP A 282 14.94 22.80 25.66
C ASP A 282 14.94 22.18 24.26
N PRO A 283 15.75 22.69 23.30
CA PRO A 283 15.81 22.12 21.95
C PRO A 283 16.16 20.63 21.95
N ALA A 284 16.97 20.15 22.90
CA ALA A 284 17.30 18.73 22.98
C ALA A 284 16.11 17.84 23.42
N ARG A 285 15.10 18.43 24.06
CA ARG A 285 13.84 17.75 24.40
C ARG A 285 12.80 17.88 23.29
N LEU A 286 12.88 18.96 22.50
CA LEU A 286 12.03 19.18 21.32
C LEU A 286 12.46 18.36 20.10
N ALA A 287 13.78 18.19 19.88
CA ALA A 287 14.39 17.56 18.71
C ALA A 287 14.30 16.02 18.68
N GLU A 288 13.30 15.43 19.33
CA GLU A 288 13.10 13.98 19.51
C GLU A 288 14.12 13.30 20.42
N PRO A 289 13.77 13.00 21.69
CA PRO A 289 14.61 12.16 22.50
C PRO A 289 14.52 10.69 22.06
N THR A 290 15.68 10.04 21.94
CA THR A 290 15.76 8.59 22.12
C THR A 290 15.16 8.22 23.49
N PRO A 291 14.33 7.17 23.59
CA PRO A 291 13.79 6.69 24.87
C PRO A 291 14.91 6.57 25.94
N PRO A 292 14.65 6.94 27.21
CA PRO A 292 13.35 7.00 27.89
C PRO A 292 12.84 8.41 28.24
N VAL A 293 13.32 9.47 27.60
CA VAL A 293 12.84 10.84 27.87
C VAL A 293 11.49 11.06 27.17
N PRO A 294 10.50 11.74 27.79
CA PRO A 294 9.22 12.08 27.15
C PRO A 294 9.46 12.83 25.83
N ASN A 295 8.87 12.34 24.74
CA ASN A 295 9.09 12.89 23.40
C ASN A 295 8.04 13.94 23.06
N HIS A 296 8.47 15.02 22.40
CA HIS A 296 7.59 16.09 21.94
C HIS A 296 6.36 15.56 21.19
N PHE A 297 6.52 14.50 20.40
CA PHE A 297 5.47 13.86 19.60
C PHE A 297 4.74 12.69 20.29
N SER A 298 4.49 12.79 21.60
CA SER A 298 3.69 11.78 22.29
C SER A 298 2.18 12.05 22.13
N GLY A 299 1.36 10.99 22.08
CA GLY A 299 -0.10 11.11 22.12
C GLY A 299 -0.75 11.66 20.85
N LEU A 300 -0.09 11.58 19.69
CA LEU A 300 -0.57 12.05 18.38
C LEU A 300 -1.88 11.36 17.93
N ASP A 301 -2.16 10.16 18.44
CA ASP A 301 -3.37 9.38 18.19
C ASP A 301 -4.54 9.77 19.12
N THR A 302 -4.35 10.74 20.02
CA THR A 302 -5.35 11.15 21.00
C THR A 302 -5.88 12.56 20.72
N PRO A 303 -7.14 12.86 21.11
CA PRO A 303 -7.69 14.22 21.01
C PRO A 303 -6.96 15.27 21.84
N ALA A 304 -6.15 14.85 22.82
CA ALA A 304 -5.40 15.76 23.68
C ALA A 304 -4.18 16.35 22.97
N PHE A 305 -3.63 15.62 21.99
CA PHE A 305 -2.53 15.96 21.08
C PHE A 305 -1.37 16.71 21.76
N GLU A 306 -0.25 15.99 21.95
CA GLU A 306 0.97 16.37 22.70
C GLU A 306 0.94 16.03 24.21
N GLN A 307 2.16 15.90 24.77
CA GLN A 307 2.42 15.64 26.19
C GLN A 307 2.19 16.89 27.06
N ASP A 308 2.42 16.76 28.37
CA ASP A 308 2.47 17.91 29.27
C ASP A 308 3.55 18.90 28.80
N PRO A 309 3.21 20.18 28.52
CA PRO A 309 4.18 21.19 28.10
C PRO A 309 5.34 21.36 29.08
N ALA A 310 5.16 21.00 30.36
CA ALA A 310 6.23 21.01 31.37
C ALA A 310 7.41 20.11 30.99
N ASP A 311 7.18 19.05 30.22
CA ASP A 311 8.21 18.07 29.85
C ASP A 311 9.26 18.66 28.92
N THR A 312 8.90 19.67 28.12
CA THR A 312 9.83 20.31 27.16
C THR A 312 10.51 21.56 27.72
N ILE A 313 10.11 22.04 28.91
CA ILE A 313 10.70 23.23 29.53
C ILE A 313 12.16 23.00 29.94
N ASN A 314 13.00 24.00 29.69
CA ASN A 314 14.40 24.06 30.08
C ASN A 314 14.54 23.94 31.60
N ILE A 315 15.29 22.94 32.06
CA ILE A 315 15.48 22.64 33.49
C ILE A 315 16.04 23.83 34.29
N ASN A 316 16.77 24.74 33.64
CA ASN A 316 17.33 25.92 34.29
C ASN A 316 16.28 26.99 34.63
N MET A 317 15.05 26.87 34.10
CA MET A 317 13.92 27.69 34.53
C MET A 317 13.37 27.30 35.90
N ASN A 318 13.76 26.12 36.42
CA ASN A 318 13.25 25.56 37.67
C ASN A 318 11.70 25.57 37.72
N TYR A 319 11.06 25.27 36.60
CA TYR A 319 9.61 25.18 36.53
C TYR A 319 9.11 23.96 37.31
N ASN A 320 8.07 24.14 38.12
CA ASN A 320 7.51 23.10 38.98
C ASN A 320 6.05 22.74 38.65
N GLY A 321 5.51 23.20 37.52
CA GLY A 321 4.11 23.05 37.14
C GLY A 321 3.23 24.25 37.49
N GLU A 322 3.68 25.12 38.40
CA GLU A 322 2.91 26.31 38.84
C GLU A 322 3.73 27.60 38.78
N SER A 323 5.05 27.52 38.82
CA SER A 323 5.93 28.69 38.89
C SER A 323 7.29 28.40 38.30
N CYS A 324 8.00 29.43 37.85
CA CYS A 324 9.40 29.36 37.45
C CYS A 324 10.29 30.22 38.35
N PHE A 325 11.57 29.84 38.50
CA PHE A 325 12.57 30.58 39.26
C PHE A 325 13.90 30.62 38.53
N ILE A 326 14.39 31.82 38.21
CA ILE A 326 15.72 31.99 37.61
C ILE A 326 16.72 32.36 38.72
N PRO A 327 17.79 31.58 38.96
CA PRO A 327 18.76 31.91 40.00
C PRO A 327 19.52 33.21 39.68
N SER A 328 20.15 33.80 40.70
CA SER A 328 21.03 34.96 40.54
C SER A 328 22.44 34.62 41.02
N PRO A 329 23.47 34.67 40.14
CA PRO A 329 23.40 35.12 38.75
C PRO A 329 22.65 34.14 37.83
N ALA A 330 22.00 34.68 36.80
CA ALA A 330 21.25 33.87 35.83
C ALA A 330 22.18 32.93 35.04
N PRO A 331 21.72 31.71 34.72
CA PRO A 331 22.43 30.82 33.81
C PRO A 331 22.58 31.47 32.42
N PRO A 332 23.62 31.08 31.65
CA PRO A 332 23.73 31.48 30.24
C PRO A 332 22.44 31.19 29.47
N GLY A 333 22.00 32.14 28.64
CA GLY A 333 20.75 32.04 27.88
C GLY A 333 19.51 32.58 28.61
N LEU A 334 19.54 32.69 29.94
CA LEU A 334 18.39 33.16 30.75
C LEU A 334 18.60 34.55 31.36
N THR A 335 19.62 35.29 30.90
CA THR A 335 19.91 36.66 31.39
C THR A 335 18.85 37.68 31.00
N VAL A 336 18.03 37.37 29.98
CA VAL A 336 16.90 38.19 29.53
C VAL A 336 15.65 38.04 30.42
N CYS A 337 15.64 37.02 31.28
CA CYS A 337 14.50 36.69 32.12
C CYS A 337 14.49 37.55 33.41
N HIS A 338 13.96 37.02 34.51
CA HIS A 338 13.83 37.70 35.79
C HIS A 338 14.76 37.11 36.88
N PRO A 339 16.09 37.41 36.87
CA PRO A 339 17.03 36.79 37.79
C PRO A 339 16.71 37.09 39.26
N GLY A 340 16.74 36.04 40.09
CA GLY A 340 16.46 36.10 41.52
C GLY A 340 14.98 36.23 41.88
N GLN A 341 14.07 36.04 40.92
CA GLN A 341 12.63 36.15 41.13
C GLN A 341 11.94 34.81 40.86
N THR A 342 10.97 34.48 41.70
CA THR A 342 9.97 33.46 41.41
C THR A 342 8.79 34.14 40.74
N ARG A 343 8.30 33.56 39.64
CA ARG A 343 7.12 34.02 38.92
C ARG A 343 6.13 32.88 38.82
N ASP A 344 4.91 33.12 39.24
CA ASP A 344 3.81 32.18 39.11
C ASP A 344 3.37 32.13 37.64
N TRP A 345 2.83 30.99 37.23
CA TRP A 345 2.45 30.63 35.86
C TRP A 345 0.95 30.30 35.85
N ASP A 346 0.14 31.28 36.27
CA ASP A 346 -1.32 31.19 36.45
C ASP A 346 -2.06 32.28 35.66
#